data_AF-A0AAU2K109-F1
#
_entry.id   AF-A0AAU2K109-F1
#
_cell.length_a   1.000
_cell.length_b   1.000
_cell.length_c   1.000
_cell.angle_alpha   90.00
_cell.angle_beta   90.00
_cell.angle_gamma   90.00
#
_symmetry.space_group_name_H-M   'P 1'
#
loop_
_entity.id
_entity.type
_entity.pdbx_description
1 polymer ?
#
loop_
_entity_poly.entity_id
_entity_poly.type
_entity_poly.pdbx_seq_one_letter_code
_entity_poly.pdbx_strand_id
1 'polypeptide(L)'
;MALARRRADSTQHETLRALVGDPALDENDASRVRGLFMATGALAEVERLIATRYQRAEQVLSSPPGRFPPDVVNALLTLARGSTERTA
;
A
#
# COMPACT_ATOMS: atom_id res chain seq x y z
N MET A 1 -5.98 0.03 6.37
CA MET A 1 -6.70 0.48 7.59
C MET A 1 -6.67 1.99 7.81
N ALA A 2 -5.51 2.61 8.08
CA ALA A 2 -5.46 4.03 8.46
C ALA A 2 -6.10 4.98 7.43
N LEU A 3 -5.83 4.78 6.12
CA LEU A 3 -6.43 5.58 5.05
C LEU A 3 -7.95 5.37 4.93
N ALA A 4 -8.41 4.12 5.02
CA ALA A 4 -9.84 3.80 4.99
C ALA A 4 -10.56 4.44 6.17
N ARG A 5 -10.03 4.32 7.39
CA ARG A 5 -10.58 5.00 8.57
C ARG A 5 -10.55 6.51 8.42
N ARG A 6 -9.53 7.12 7.82
CA ARG A 6 -9.51 8.58 7.67
C ARG A 6 -10.57 9.11 6.69
N ARG A 7 -11.01 8.28 5.73
CA ARG A 7 -11.90 8.66 4.62
C ARG A 7 -13.29 8.06 4.70
N ALA A 8 -13.55 7.21 5.70
CA ALA A 8 -14.82 6.53 5.88
C ALA A 8 -15.92 7.52 6.31
N ASP A 9 -17.13 7.31 5.81
CA ASP A 9 -18.32 7.91 6.42
C ASP A 9 -18.66 7.23 7.76
N SER A 10 -19.65 7.75 8.48
CA SER A 10 -20.05 7.24 9.80
C SER A 10 -20.43 5.75 9.79
N THR A 11 -21.20 5.31 8.80
CA THR A 11 -21.66 3.91 8.68
C THR A 11 -20.51 2.98 8.34
N GLN A 12 -19.63 3.41 7.44
CA GLN A 12 -18.41 2.68 7.08
C GLN A 12 -17.46 2.58 8.29
N HIS A 13 -17.38 3.64 9.09
CA HIS A 13 -16.59 3.66 10.32
C HIS A 13 -17.05 2.65 11.36
N GLU A 14 -18.35 2.56 11.59
CA GLU A 14 -18.96 1.59 12.50
C GLU A 14 -18.70 0.17 12.01
N THR A 15 -18.90 -0.07 10.72
CA THR A 15 -18.66 -1.38 10.10
C THR A 15 -17.19 -1.78 10.23
N LEU A 16 -16.25 -0.88 9.92
CA LEU A 16 -14.82 -1.14 10.08
C LEU A 16 -14.44 -1.35 11.55
N ARG A 17 -15.07 -0.66 12.49
CA ARG A 17 -14.79 -0.84 13.92
C ARG A 17 -15.29 -2.18 14.45
N ALA A 18 -16.45 -2.63 13.98
CA ALA A 18 -17.06 -3.89 14.41
C ALA A 18 -16.32 -5.11 13.85
N LEU A 19 -15.96 -5.08 12.56
CA LEU A 19 -15.42 -6.26 11.88
C LEU A 19 -13.89 -6.38 12.00
N VAL A 20 -13.15 -5.27 12.02
CA VAL A 20 -11.69 -5.33 11.98
C VAL A 20 -11.12 -5.75 13.33
N GLY A 21 -10.49 -6.92 13.33
CA GLY A 21 -9.89 -7.52 14.53
C GLY A 21 -10.85 -8.42 15.30
N ASP A 22 -12.06 -8.64 14.79
CA ASP A 22 -12.97 -9.66 15.32
C ASP A 22 -12.43 -11.06 15.02
N PRO A 23 -12.15 -11.90 16.04
CA PRO A 23 -11.72 -13.28 15.84
C PRO A 23 -12.78 -14.17 15.17
N ALA A 24 -14.06 -13.78 15.20
CA ALA A 24 -15.16 -14.49 14.58
C ALA A 24 -15.45 -14.05 13.13
N LEU A 25 -14.63 -13.14 12.58
CA LEU A 25 -14.79 -12.63 11.22
C LEU A 25 -14.74 -13.75 10.19
N ASP A 26 -15.82 -13.90 9.42
CA ASP A 26 -15.93 -14.87 8.35
C ASP A 26 -15.51 -14.29 6.98
N GLU A 27 -15.56 -15.11 5.93
CA GLU A 27 -15.16 -14.69 4.58
C GLU A 27 -16.11 -13.65 3.97
N ASN A 28 -17.40 -13.69 4.31
CA ASN A 28 -18.37 -12.70 3.84
C ASN A 28 -18.10 -11.34 4.46
N ASP A 29 -17.82 -11.30 5.77
CA ASP A 29 -17.41 -10.09 6.47
C ASP A 29 -16.04 -9.58 5.98
N ALA A 30 -15.08 -10.47 5.70
CA ALA A 30 -13.83 -10.11 5.07
C ALA A 30 -14.06 -9.45 3.69
N SER A 31 -14.95 -10.02 2.88
CA SER A 31 -15.33 -9.46 1.57
C SER A 31 -15.95 -8.08 1.71
N ARG A 32 -16.83 -7.87 2.69
CA ARG A 32 -17.42 -6.55 2.99
C ARG A 32 -16.36 -5.53 3.39
N VAL A 33 -15.42 -5.91 4.25
CA VAL A 33 -14.29 -5.05 4.65
C VAL A 33 -13.41 -4.70 3.46
N ARG A 34 -13.10 -5.66 2.57
CA ARG A 34 -12.35 -5.39 1.32
C ARG A 34 -13.11 -4.42 0.42
N GLY A 35 -14.43 -4.58 0.27
CA GLY A 35 -15.31 -3.67 -0.45
C GLY A 35 -15.25 -2.25 0.12
N LEU A 36 -15.23 -2.09 1.44
CA LEU A 36 -15.07 -0.79 2.10
C LEU A 36 -13.71 -0.14 1.82
N PHE A 37 -12.63 -0.91 1.76
CA PHE A 37 -11.31 -0.36 1.37
C PHE A 37 -11.28 0.13 -0.07
N MET A 38 -12.04 -0.51 -0.97
CA MET A 38 -12.20 -0.03 -2.34
C MET A 38 -13.07 1.24 -2.38
N ALA A 39 -14.22 1.23 -1.72
CA ALA A 39 -15.15 2.36 -1.70
C ALA A 39 -14.55 3.64 -1.10
N THR A 40 -13.72 3.52 -0.07
CA THR A 40 -13.00 4.65 0.56
C THR A 40 -11.82 5.16 -0.29
N GLY A 41 -11.51 4.51 -1.41
CA GLY A 41 -10.32 4.79 -2.23
C GLY A 41 -9.01 4.52 -1.49
N ALA A 42 -9.05 3.78 -0.38
CA ALA A 42 -7.86 3.50 0.42
C ALA A 42 -6.88 2.61 -0.35
N LEU A 43 -7.38 1.62 -1.10
CA LEU A 43 -6.55 0.76 -1.94
C LEU A 43 -5.81 1.59 -3.01
N ALA A 44 -6.56 2.38 -3.80
CA ALA A 44 -5.97 3.22 -4.84
C ALA A 44 -4.91 4.19 -4.31
N GLU A 45 -5.13 4.76 -3.13
CA GLU A 45 -4.15 5.64 -2.50
C GLU A 45 -2.89 4.89 -2.05
N VAL A 46 -3.02 3.69 -1.50
CA VAL A 46 -1.84 2.88 -1.13
C VAL A 46 -1.02 2.55 -2.37
N GLU A 47 -1.64 2.14 -3.47
CA GLU A 47 -0.93 1.88 -4.72
C GLU A 47 -0.20 3.11 -5.25
N ARG A 48 -0.86 4.28 -5.23
CA ARG A 48 -0.24 5.56 -5.58
C ARG A 48 0.97 5.88 -4.68
N LEU A 49 0.84 5.61 -3.38
CA LEU A 49 1.89 5.81 -2.38
C LEU A 49 3.08 4.87 -2.58
N ILE A 50 2.84 3.63 -3.02
CA ILE A 50 3.87 2.66 -3.39
C ILE A 50 4.62 3.16 -4.63
N ALA A 51 3.89 3.47 -5.71
CA ALA A 51 4.47 3.95 -6.97
C ALA A 51 5.31 5.22 -6.76
N THR A 52 4.80 6.18 -5.99
CA THR A 52 5.52 7.43 -5.67
C THR A 52 6.83 7.16 -4.92
N ARG A 53 6.83 6.21 -3.99
CA ARG A 53 8.04 5.83 -3.22
C ARG A 53 9.06 5.11 -4.10
N TYR A 54 8.60 4.24 -4.99
CA TYR A 54 9.44 3.57 -5.95
C TYR A 54 10.12 4.57 -6.90
N GLN A 55 9.36 5.49 -7.50
CA GLN A 55 9.90 6.57 -8.34
C GLN A 55 10.93 7.43 -7.59
N ARG A 56 10.68 7.73 -6.31
CA ARG A 56 11.64 8.48 -5.50
C ARG A 56 12.94 7.68 -5.28
N ALA A 57 12.85 6.37 -5.08
CA ALA A 57 14.04 5.52 -4.95
C ALA A 57 14.87 5.55 -6.25
N GLU A 58 14.23 5.43 -7.41
CA GLU A 58 14.89 5.53 -8.72
C GLU A 58 15.61 6.87 -8.91
N GLN A 59 14.92 7.97 -8.60
CA GLN A 59 15.49 9.31 -8.68
C GLN A 59 16.72 9.46 -7.77
N VAL A 60 16.62 9.04 -6.50
CA VAL A 60 17.72 9.17 -5.52
C VAL A 60 18.93 8.32 -5.92
N LEU A 61 18.71 7.11 -6.43
CA LEU A 61 19.80 6.20 -6.81
C LEU A 61 20.48 6.60 -8.12
N SER A 62 19.75 7.26 -9.02
CA SER A 62 20.25 7.68 -10.34
C SER A 62 20.75 9.12 -10.38
N SER A 63 20.57 9.90 -9.30
CA SER A 63 20.95 11.32 -9.26
C SER A 63 22.47 11.51 -9.17
N PRO A 64 23.06 12.38 -10.02
CA PRO A 64 24.47 12.76 -9.92
C PRO A 64 24.78 13.67 -8.70
N PRO A 65 26.01 13.60 -8.14
CA PRO A 65 26.99 12.56 -8.38
C PRO A 65 26.51 11.24 -7.75
N GLY A 66 26.66 10.13 -8.50
CA GLY A 66 26.19 8.82 -8.06
C GLY A 66 26.78 8.45 -6.70
N ARG A 67 25.92 8.25 -5.70
CA ARG A 67 26.35 7.94 -4.32
C ARG A 67 26.89 6.52 -4.16
N PHE A 68 26.59 5.64 -5.12
CA PHE A 68 26.93 4.22 -5.08
C PHE A 68 27.50 3.75 -6.42
N PRO A 69 28.32 2.68 -6.43
CA PRO A 69 28.73 2.02 -7.66
C PRO A 69 27.51 1.53 -8.48
N PRO A 70 27.60 1.48 -9.82
CA PRO A 70 26.49 1.08 -10.68
C PRO A 70 25.86 -0.28 -10.31
N ASP A 71 26.68 -1.27 -9.97
CA ASP A 71 26.17 -2.61 -9.59
C ASP A 71 25.35 -2.58 -8.30
N VAL A 72 25.73 -1.71 -7.35
CA VAL A 72 24.99 -1.50 -6.10
C VAL A 72 23.65 -0.81 -6.39
N VAL A 73 23.64 0.18 -7.28
CA VAL A 73 22.39 0.83 -7.72
C VAL A 73 21.44 -0.19 -8.35
N ASN A 74 21.94 -1.03 -9.25
CA ASN A 74 21.13 -2.07 -9.91
C ASN A 74 20.54 -3.09 -8.92
N ALA A 75 21.35 -3.53 -7.94
CA ALA A 75 20.88 -4.43 -6.89
C ALA A 75 19.78 -3.80 -6.04
N LEU A 76 19.94 -2.53 -5.63
CA LEU A 76 18.95 -1.80 -4.85
C LEU A 76 17.64 -1.57 -5.62
N LEU A 77 17.72 -1.26 -6.92
CA LEU A 77 16.53 -1.12 -7.78
C LEU A 77 15.78 -2.44 -7.94
N THR A 78 16.51 -3.54 -8.09
CA THR A 78 15.91 -4.89 -8.17
C THR A 78 15.16 -5.22 -6.89
N LEU A 79 15.75 -4.96 -5.72
CA LEU A 79 15.12 -5.15 -4.42
C LEU A 79 13.88 -4.26 -4.24
N ALA A 80 13.98 -2.98 -4.63
CA ALA A 80 12.87 -2.04 -4.54
C ALA A 80 11.70 -2.52 -5.40
N ARG A 81 11.95 -2.93 -6.65
CA ARG A 81 10.94 -3.47 -7.56
C ARG A 81 10.26 -4.70 -6.99
N GLY A 82 11.04 -5.71 -6.57
CA GLY A 82 10.50 -6.94 -5.99
C GLY A 82 9.71 -6.74 -4.69
N SER A 83 9.96 -5.64 -3.96
CA SER A 83 9.20 -5.29 -2.74
C SER A 83 7.85 -4.61 -3.04
N THR A 84 7.64 -4.13 -4.27
CA THR A 84 6.42 -3.40 -4.67
C THR A 84 5.52 -4.19 -5.61
N GLU A 85 6.04 -5.25 -6.24
CA GLU A 85 5.25 -6.14 -7.07
C GLU A 85 4.36 -7.03 -6.21
N ARG A 86 3.06 -7.02 -6.52
CA ARG A 86 2.13 -7.97 -5.93
C ARG A 86 2.38 -9.34 -6.56
N THR A 87 2.94 -10.26 -5.79
CA THR A 87 2.96 -11.68 -6.17
C THR A 87 1.53 -12.21 -6.15
N ALA A 88 1.14 -12.86 -7.26
CA ALA A 88 -0.17 -13.47 -7.44
C ALA A 88 -0.29 -14.77 -6.64
#